data_AF-A0AAV5AVT2-F1
#
_entry.id   AF-A0AAV5AVT2-F1
#
_cell.length_a   1.000
_cell.length_b   1.000
_cell.length_c   1.000
_cell.angle_alpha   90.00
_cell.angle_beta   90.00
_cell.angle_gamma   90.00
#
_symmetry.space_group_name_H-M   'P 1'
#
loop_
_entity.id
_entity.type
_entity.pdbx_description
1 polymer ?
#
loop_
_entity_poly.entity_id
_entity_poly.type
_entity_poly.pdbx_seq_one_letter_code
_entity_poly.pdbx_strand_id
1 'polypeptide(L)'
;MDRKSILIVTLLGLLCNSCIYYNLYFNRNYYRTETTRPRPILPRFRLAKPEPYRLKAEDQIDTTVIYIAKTKVFKDIVFLRFFGNGRVASGFLEEDSLEYNKPKRCVAGYYRMRSPTEFELQKFLAYSTTHASYEYYRGVVRGDTLFIHFDPPRKKPFSEIKINNKKGYSFYVKQKVDTLIGKPDW
;
A
#
# COMPACT_ATOMS: atom_id res chain seq x y z
N MET A 1 -39.06 -40.18 0.36
CA MET A 1 -38.24 -39.53 -0.69
C MET A 1 -37.48 -40.63 -1.41
N ASP A 2 -37.65 -40.79 -2.72
CA ASP A 2 -37.02 -41.92 -3.44
C ASP A 2 -35.48 -41.77 -3.50
N ARG A 3 -34.77 -42.87 -3.75
CA ARG A 3 -33.29 -42.89 -3.81
C ARG A 3 -32.71 -41.91 -4.85
N LYS A 4 -33.41 -41.68 -5.97
CA LYS A 4 -32.98 -40.74 -7.01
C LYS A 4 -33.14 -39.30 -6.54
N SER A 5 -34.19 -39.00 -5.80
CA SER A 5 -34.50 -37.69 -5.23
C SER A 5 -33.49 -37.30 -4.15
N ILE A 6 -33.06 -38.25 -3.31
CA ILE A 6 -31.98 -38.04 -2.33
C ILE A 6 -30.64 -37.76 -3.04
N LEU A 7 -30.32 -38.53 -4.08
CA LEU A 7 -29.09 -38.36 -4.85
C LEU A 7 -29.03 -36.98 -5.52
N ILE A 8 -30.13 -36.54 -6.13
CA ILE A 8 -30.26 -35.23 -6.79
C ILE A 8 -30.08 -34.10 -5.79
N VAL A 9 -30.73 -34.16 -4.62
CA VAL A 9 -30.61 -33.14 -3.57
C VAL A 9 -29.18 -33.08 -3.02
N THR A 10 -28.51 -34.23 -2.89
CA THR A 10 -27.13 -34.30 -2.40
C THR A 10 -26.13 -33.73 -3.42
N LEU A 11 -26.32 -34.02 -4.72
CA LEU A 11 -25.55 -33.44 -5.82
C LEU A 11 -25.75 -31.92 -5.92
N LEU A 12 -26.98 -31.43 -5.81
CA LEU A 12 -27.29 -30.00 -5.78
C LEU A 12 -26.65 -29.31 -4.56
N GLY A 13 -26.66 -29.93 -3.38
CA GLY A 13 -26.00 -29.40 -2.19
C GLY A 13 -24.47 -29.30 -2.34
N LEU A 14 -23.84 -30.28 -2.98
CA LEU A 14 -22.39 -30.29 -3.25
C LEU A 14 -21.99 -29.26 -4.33
N LEU A 15 -22.78 -29.12 -5.39
CA LEU A 15 -22.55 -28.15 -6.47
C LEU A 15 -22.78 -26.70 -6.01
N CYS A 16 -23.81 -26.44 -5.20
CA CYS A 16 -24.08 -25.09 -4.69
C CYS A 16 -23.05 -24.63 -3.63
N ASN A 17 -22.61 -25.52 -2.74
CA ASN A 17 -21.58 -25.17 -1.75
C ASN A 17 -20.19 -24.98 -2.37
N SER A 18 -19.85 -25.78 -3.38
CA SER A 18 -18.60 -25.60 -4.13
C SER A 18 -18.58 -24.28 -4.89
N CYS A 19 -19.69 -23.81 -5.47
CA CYS A 19 -19.76 -22.54 -6.20
C CYS A 19 -19.58 -21.29 -5.31
N ILE A 20 -20.06 -21.32 -4.07
CA ILE A 20 -19.87 -20.23 -3.10
C ILE A 20 -18.40 -20.19 -2.64
N TYR A 21 -17.81 -21.37 -2.36
CA TYR A 21 -16.39 -21.48 -2.01
C TYR A 21 -15.48 -21.11 -3.19
N TYR A 22 -15.85 -21.45 -4.42
CA TYR A 22 -15.10 -21.11 -5.63
C TYR A 22 -15.04 -19.59 -5.84
N ASN A 23 -16.16 -18.88 -5.71
CA ASN A 23 -16.19 -17.41 -5.86
C ASN A 23 -15.37 -16.67 -4.78
N LEU A 24 -15.31 -17.19 -3.55
CA LEU A 24 -14.58 -16.57 -2.43
C LEU A 24 -13.04 -16.63 -2.57
N TYR A 25 -12.51 -17.56 -3.36
CA TYR A 25 -11.07 -17.75 -3.53
C TYR A 25 -10.56 -17.45 -4.95
N PHE A 26 -11.39 -17.61 -6.00
CA PHE A 26 -10.95 -17.40 -7.39
C PHE A 26 -11.23 -15.99 -7.96
N ASN A 27 -12.10 -15.18 -7.35
CA ASN A 27 -12.33 -13.79 -7.81
C ASN A 27 -11.37 -12.76 -7.19
N ARG A 28 -10.28 -13.21 -6.58
CA ARG A 28 -9.28 -12.29 -6.00
C ARG A 28 -8.44 -11.71 -7.11
N ASN A 29 -8.20 -10.40 -7.07
CA ASN A 29 -7.23 -9.74 -7.97
C ASN A 29 -5.79 -9.75 -7.40
N TYR A 30 -5.56 -10.50 -6.31
CA TYR A 30 -4.31 -10.54 -5.57
C TYR A 30 -4.05 -11.93 -4.99
N TYR A 31 -2.79 -12.23 -4.73
CA TYR A 31 -2.36 -13.41 -3.98
C TYR A 31 -1.74 -12.97 -2.64
N ARG A 32 -1.73 -13.90 -1.68
CA ARG A 32 -1.08 -13.73 -0.38
C ARG A 32 -0.38 -15.04 -0.03
N THR A 33 0.88 -14.97 0.37
CA THR A 33 1.58 -16.10 0.99
C THR A 33 1.70 -15.88 2.49
N GLU A 34 2.05 -16.91 3.25
CA GLU A 34 2.29 -16.78 4.69
C GLU A 34 3.39 -15.76 5.01
N THR A 35 4.36 -15.62 4.10
CA THR A 35 5.57 -14.80 4.26
C THR A 35 5.48 -13.43 3.62
N THR A 36 4.37 -13.08 2.95
CA THR A 36 4.23 -11.81 2.20
C THR A 36 2.94 -11.08 2.51
N ARG A 37 2.96 -9.76 2.35
CA ARG A 37 1.71 -8.99 2.26
C ARG A 37 1.04 -9.26 0.91
N PRO A 38 -0.27 -9.00 0.80
CA PRO A 38 -0.99 -9.07 -0.47
C PRO A 38 -0.22 -8.42 -1.62
N ARG A 39 -0.11 -9.16 -2.73
CA ARG A 39 0.51 -8.73 -3.98
C ARG A 39 -0.48 -8.86 -5.12
N PRO A 40 -0.54 -7.90 -6.06
CA PRO A 40 -1.43 -8.02 -7.20
C PRO A 40 -1.00 -9.22 -8.07
N ILE A 41 -1.97 -10.00 -8.57
CA ILE A 41 -1.69 -11.09 -9.52
C ILE A 41 -1.15 -10.50 -10.83
N LEU A 42 -1.76 -9.40 -11.27
CA LEU A 42 -1.31 -8.61 -12.41
C LEU A 42 -1.02 -7.18 -11.92
N PRO A 43 0.25 -6.79 -11.72
CA PRO A 43 0.62 -5.45 -11.31
C PRO A 43 0.16 -4.40 -12.33
N ARG A 44 -0.63 -3.42 -11.88
CA ARG A 44 -1.19 -2.33 -12.69
C ARG A 44 -0.91 -0.96 -12.08
N PHE A 45 0.20 -0.83 -11.37
CA PHE A 45 0.65 0.47 -10.85
C PHE A 45 0.86 1.44 -12.01
N ARG A 46 0.15 2.57 -11.96
CA ARG A 46 0.28 3.65 -12.97
C ARG A 46 1.62 4.36 -12.83
N LEU A 47 2.10 4.51 -11.58
CA LEU A 47 3.38 5.16 -11.28
C LEU A 47 4.60 4.28 -11.58
N ALA A 48 4.39 3.02 -11.98
CA ALA A 48 5.46 2.13 -12.43
C ALA A 48 5.69 2.20 -13.96
N LYS A 49 4.85 2.92 -14.70
CA LYS A 49 4.86 2.94 -16.17
C LYS A 49 5.33 4.29 -16.74
N PRO A 50 6.06 4.30 -17.87
CA PRO A 50 6.66 3.14 -18.55
C PRO A 50 7.82 2.54 -17.74
N GLU A 51 8.53 3.36 -16.98
CA GLU A 51 9.49 2.94 -15.97
C GLU A 51 9.17 3.62 -14.62
N PRO A 52 9.51 3.00 -13.48
CA PRO A 52 9.44 3.65 -12.19
C PRO A 52 10.29 4.92 -12.13
N TYR A 53 9.83 5.89 -11.34
CA TYR A 53 10.57 7.13 -11.11
C TYR A 53 11.99 6.86 -10.58
N ARG A 54 12.96 7.67 -10.99
CA ARG A 54 14.31 7.67 -10.41
C ARG A 54 14.48 8.98 -9.65
N LEU A 55 14.74 8.86 -8.35
CA LEU A 55 14.90 10.01 -7.46
C LEU A 55 16.08 10.88 -7.92
N LYS A 56 15.86 12.19 -7.97
CA LYS A 56 16.86 13.17 -8.36
C LYS A 56 17.48 13.82 -7.13
N ALA A 57 18.61 14.50 -7.32
CA ALA A 57 19.34 15.13 -6.22
C ALA A 57 18.55 16.29 -5.57
N GLU A 58 17.73 16.98 -6.36
CA GLU A 58 16.89 18.08 -5.87
C GLU A 58 15.65 17.63 -5.08
N ASP A 59 15.27 16.35 -5.15
CA ASP A 59 14.06 15.84 -4.50
C ASP A 59 14.25 15.72 -2.98
N GLN A 60 13.27 16.18 -2.21
CA GLN A 60 13.35 16.22 -0.74
C GLN A 60 12.87 14.93 -0.04
N ILE A 61 12.57 13.88 -0.80
CA ILE A 61 12.34 12.55 -0.22
C ILE A 61 13.69 11.95 0.20
N ASP A 62 13.79 11.58 1.46
CA ASP A 62 14.97 10.98 2.05
C ASP A 62 14.81 9.45 2.07
N THR A 63 15.74 8.77 1.40
CA THR A 63 15.74 7.29 1.28
C THR A 63 16.60 6.61 2.35
N THR A 64 17.26 7.40 3.20
CA THR A 64 18.11 6.94 4.31
C THR A 64 17.37 6.87 5.65
N VAL A 65 16.07 7.17 5.63
CA VAL A 65 15.20 7.17 6.81
C VAL A 65 13.93 6.35 6.56
N ILE A 66 13.19 6.09 7.63
CA ILE A 66 11.77 5.75 7.54
C ILE A 66 10.95 6.96 7.94
N TYR A 67 9.71 7.01 7.49
CA TYR A 67 8.75 8.03 7.87
C TYR A 67 7.66 7.40 8.71
N ILE A 68 7.48 7.88 9.93
CA ILE A 68 6.53 7.34 10.90
C ILE A 68 5.28 8.19 10.98
N ALA A 69 4.11 7.56 10.83
CA ALA A 69 2.84 8.23 10.99
C ALA A 69 2.68 8.79 12.41
N LYS A 70 2.31 10.06 12.51
CA LYS A 70 2.08 10.73 13.80
C LYS A 70 0.83 10.19 14.52
N THR A 71 -0.10 9.59 13.78
CA THR A 71 -1.31 8.98 14.33
C THR A 71 -1.11 7.47 14.40
N LYS A 72 -1.30 6.89 15.59
CA LYS A 72 -1.36 5.43 15.74
C LYS A 72 -2.65 4.91 15.13
N VAL A 73 -2.56 3.82 14.38
CA VAL A 73 -3.74 3.07 13.91
C VAL A 73 -3.86 1.88 14.85
N PHE A 74 -4.91 1.88 15.68
CA PHE A 74 -5.02 0.98 16.84
C PHE A 74 -3.83 1.12 17.80
N LYS A 75 -2.91 0.16 17.83
CA LYS A 75 -1.68 0.17 18.64
C LYS A 75 -0.40 0.26 17.79
N ASP A 76 -0.52 0.10 16.48
CA ASP A 76 0.63 -0.05 15.60
C ASP A 76 1.08 1.29 15.04
N ILE A 77 2.39 1.40 14.86
CA ILE A 77 3.03 2.56 14.25
C ILE A 77 3.12 2.31 12.74
N VAL A 78 2.41 3.09 11.94
CA VAL A 78 2.50 2.99 10.48
C VAL A 78 3.79 3.63 9.99
N PHE A 79 4.52 2.94 9.14
CA PHE A 79 5.71 3.49 8.48
C PHE A 79 5.57 3.56 6.96
N LEU A 80 6.34 4.47 6.37
CA LEU A 80 6.69 4.51 4.95
C LEU A 80 8.21 4.45 4.82
N ARG A 81 8.70 3.70 3.84
CA ARG A 81 10.10 3.68 3.44
C ARG A 81 10.20 3.88 1.94
N PHE A 82 10.89 4.95 1.55
CA PHE A 82 11.10 5.29 0.14
C PHE A 82 12.42 4.70 -0.36
N PHE A 83 12.44 4.33 -1.63
CA PHE A 83 13.62 3.83 -2.32
C PHE A 83 13.95 4.75 -3.50
N GLY A 84 15.24 4.91 -3.84
CA GLY A 84 15.66 5.81 -4.93
C GLY A 84 15.15 5.42 -6.32
N ASN A 85 14.60 4.21 -6.47
CA ASN A 85 14.04 3.68 -7.72
C ASN A 85 12.51 3.80 -7.81
N GLY A 86 11.92 4.82 -7.16
CA GLY A 86 10.51 5.16 -7.31
C GLY A 86 9.55 4.19 -6.61
N ARG A 87 10.08 3.25 -5.82
CA ARG A 87 9.29 2.29 -5.03
C ARG A 87 9.17 2.77 -3.59
N VAL A 88 8.12 2.30 -2.94
CA VAL A 88 7.83 2.64 -1.54
C VAL A 88 7.17 1.46 -0.85
N ALA A 89 7.68 1.15 0.34
CA ALA A 89 7.11 0.15 1.23
C ALA A 89 6.28 0.86 2.30
N SER A 90 5.10 0.33 2.60
CA SER A 90 4.30 0.75 3.76
C SER A 90 3.99 -0.45 4.64
N GLY A 91 4.01 -0.26 5.94
CA GLY A 91 3.74 -1.33 6.88
C GLY A 91 3.45 -0.82 8.28
N PHE A 92 3.43 -1.75 9.21
CA PHE A 92 3.21 -1.52 10.63
C PHE A 92 4.47 -1.95 11.37
N LEU A 93 4.86 -1.18 12.38
CA LEU A 93 5.85 -1.57 13.36
C LEU A 93 5.11 -2.01 14.62
N GLU A 94 5.33 -3.26 14.99
CA GLU A 94 5.02 -3.81 16.31
C GLU A 94 6.31 -3.72 17.13
N GLU A 95 6.28 -3.04 18.27
CA GLU A 95 7.41 -2.95 19.22
C GLU A 95 8.77 -2.61 18.54
N ASP A 96 9.81 -3.43 18.78
CA ASP A 96 11.15 -3.29 18.21
C ASP A 96 11.30 -3.93 16.82
N SER A 97 10.19 -4.15 16.10
CA SER A 97 10.23 -4.84 14.80
C SER A 97 10.96 -4.01 13.72
N LEU A 98 11.83 -4.70 12.99
CA LEU A 98 12.53 -4.17 11.80
C LEU A 98 11.74 -4.46 10.52
N GLU A 99 10.41 -4.39 10.54
CA GLU A 99 9.59 -4.74 9.36
C GLU A 99 9.90 -3.85 8.14
N TYR A 100 10.40 -2.63 8.36
CA TYR A 100 10.90 -1.77 7.30
C TYR A 100 12.06 -2.38 6.50
N ASN A 101 12.77 -3.36 7.05
CA ASN A 101 13.83 -4.14 6.38
C ASN A 101 13.32 -5.38 5.64
N LYS A 102 12.02 -5.67 5.70
CA LYS A 102 11.40 -6.81 5.04
C LYS A 102 10.38 -6.36 3.98
N PRO A 103 10.79 -5.73 2.85
CA PRO A 103 9.87 -5.19 1.84
C PRO A 103 8.82 -6.20 1.32
N LYS A 104 9.12 -7.50 1.31
CA LYS A 104 8.19 -8.59 0.99
C LYS A 104 6.97 -8.67 1.93
N ARG A 105 7.16 -8.29 3.21
CA ARG A 105 6.14 -8.21 4.26
C ARG A 105 5.50 -6.82 4.38
N CYS A 106 5.80 -5.92 3.44
CA CYS A 106 5.23 -4.59 3.35
C CYS A 106 4.22 -4.49 2.21
N VAL A 107 3.28 -3.57 2.34
CA VAL A 107 2.47 -3.09 1.21
C VAL A 107 3.40 -2.52 0.14
N ALA A 108 3.27 -3.03 -1.08
CA ALA A 108 3.98 -2.51 -2.24
C ALA A 108 3.33 -1.22 -2.74
N GLY A 109 4.18 -0.29 -3.13
CA GLY A 109 3.77 0.95 -3.75
C GLY A 109 4.85 1.53 -4.65
N TYR A 110 4.45 2.58 -5.34
CA TYR A 110 5.28 3.41 -6.20
C TYR A 110 5.02 4.88 -5.87
N TYR A 111 6.03 5.73 -6.04
CA TYR A 111 5.90 7.17 -5.90
C TYR A 111 6.60 7.87 -7.07
N ARG A 112 6.22 9.13 -7.29
CA ARG A 112 6.84 10.01 -8.28
C ARG A 112 6.83 11.44 -7.77
N MET A 113 7.96 12.13 -7.89
CA MET A 113 8.04 13.55 -7.58
C MET A 113 7.43 14.38 -8.72
N ARG A 114 6.60 15.36 -8.37
CA ARG A 114 6.06 16.41 -9.27
C ARG A 114 6.89 17.68 -9.21
N SER A 115 7.51 17.92 -8.06
CA SER A 115 8.47 18.98 -7.78
C SER A 115 9.42 18.48 -6.68
N PRO A 116 10.48 19.23 -6.32
CA PRO A 116 11.35 18.87 -5.20
C PRO A 116 10.61 18.53 -3.90
N THR A 117 9.45 19.13 -3.66
CA THR A 117 8.67 18.95 -2.42
C THR A 117 7.37 18.20 -2.62
N GLU A 118 6.80 18.15 -3.83
CA GLU A 118 5.50 17.56 -4.08
C GLU A 118 5.63 16.17 -4.74
N PHE A 119 4.85 15.20 -4.27
CA PHE A 119 4.87 13.85 -4.81
C PHE A 119 3.48 13.22 -4.96
N GLU A 120 3.42 12.22 -5.83
CA GLU A 120 2.33 11.27 -5.95
C GLU A 120 2.76 9.94 -5.34
N LEU A 121 1.81 9.22 -4.76
CA LEU A 121 2.02 7.91 -4.15
C LEU A 121 0.89 6.99 -4.58
N GLN A 122 1.22 5.76 -4.93
CA GLN A 122 0.26 4.70 -5.20
C GLN A 122 0.60 3.47 -4.36
N LYS A 123 -0.38 2.91 -3.65
CA LYS A 123 -0.22 1.70 -2.83
C LYS A 123 -1.24 0.64 -3.23
N PHE A 124 -0.86 -0.62 -3.12
CA PHE A 124 -1.78 -1.74 -3.33
C PHE A 124 -2.33 -2.24 -1.99
N LEU A 125 -3.60 -1.97 -1.71
CA LEU A 125 -4.23 -2.31 -0.43
C LEU A 125 -5.29 -3.38 -0.61
N ALA A 126 -5.18 -4.47 0.15
CA ALA A 126 -6.25 -5.44 0.30
C ALA A 126 -7.15 -5.04 1.48
N TYR A 127 -8.45 -4.91 1.22
CA TYR A 127 -9.45 -4.54 2.22
C TYR A 127 -10.23 -5.73 2.76
N SER A 128 -10.35 -6.77 1.95
CA SER A 128 -11.00 -8.02 2.34
C SER A 128 -10.28 -9.19 1.71
N THR A 129 -10.69 -10.41 2.05
CA THR A 129 -10.19 -11.64 1.42
C THR A 129 -10.35 -11.65 -0.10
N THR A 130 -11.33 -10.92 -0.65
CA THR A 130 -11.65 -10.91 -2.09
C THR A 130 -11.32 -9.61 -2.79
N HIS A 131 -11.15 -8.51 -2.06
CA HIS A 131 -11.04 -7.17 -2.64
C HIS A 131 -9.72 -6.49 -2.27
N ALA A 132 -9.00 -6.06 -3.30
CA ALA A 132 -7.88 -5.14 -3.19
C ALA A 132 -7.97 -4.05 -4.27
N SER A 133 -7.40 -2.89 -3.99
CA SER A 133 -7.39 -1.73 -4.87
C SER A 133 -5.99 -1.12 -4.98
N TYR A 134 -5.85 -0.24 -5.97
CA TYR A 134 -4.71 0.65 -6.06
C TYR A 134 -5.11 2.02 -5.55
N GLU A 135 -4.72 2.32 -4.33
CA GLU A 135 -4.98 3.62 -3.73
C GLU A 135 -3.99 4.66 -4.21
N TYR A 136 -4.47 5.88 -4.41
CA TYR A 136 -3.69 6.97 -4.93
C TYR A 136 -3.74 8.17 -4.00
N TYR A 137 -2.57 8.74 -3.76
CA TYR A 137 -2.35 9.81 -2.82
C TYR A 137 -1.47 10.89 -3.44
N ARG A 138 -1.58 12.11 -2.92
CA ARG A 138 -0.61 13.17 -3.15
C ARG A 138 -0.08 13.68 -1.83
N GLY A 139 1.17 14.11 -1.82
CA GLY A 139 1.75 14.66 -0.62
C GLY A 139 2.77 15.76 -0.90
N VAL A 140 3.15 16.43 0.18
CA VAL A 140 4.21 17.43 0.19
C VAL A 140 5.17 17.16 1.33
N VAL A 141 6.46 17.34 1.06
CA VAL A 141 7.53 17.39 2.04
C VAL A 141 7.63 18.82 2.58
N ARG A 142 7.59 18.99 3.91
CA ARG A 142 7.94 20.26 4.56
C ARG A 142 8.89 19.96 5.71
N GLY A 143 10.17 20.27 5.52
CA GLY A 143 11.23 19.88 6.45
C GLY A 143 11.25 18.37 6.65
N ASP A 144 11.07 17.93 7.90
CA ASP A 144 11.10 16.52 8.25
C ASP A 144 9.73 15.83 8.25
N THR A 145 8.69 16.49 7.74
CA THR A 145 7.33 15.94 7.73
C THR A 145 6.78 15.77 6.31
N LEU A 146 6.22 14.60 6.05
CA LEU A 146 5.36 14.34 4.91
C LEU A 146 3.91 14.61 5.28
N PHE A 147 3.23 15.36 4.43
CA PHE A 147 1.80 15.60 4.52
C PHE A 147 1.15 14.91 3.34
N ILE A 148 0.38 13.84 3.59
CA ILE A 148 -0.21 13.00 2.54
C ILE A 148 -1.73 13.11 2.59
N HIS A 149 -2.36 13.42 1.46
CA HIS A 149 -3.81 13.52 1.32
C HIS A 149 -4.40 12.26 0.71
N PHE A 150 -5.46 11.75 1.34
CA PHE A 150 -6.11 10.49 0.97
C PHE A 150 -6.99 10.57 -0.28
N ASP A 151 -7.65 11.70 -0.50
CA ASP A 151 -8.49 11.96 -1.68
C ASP A 151 -8.08 13.26 -2.41
N PRO A 152 -6.90 13.27 -3.06
CA PRO A 152 -6.33 14.52 -3.53
C PRO A 152 -7.12 15.07 -4.74
N PRO A 153 -7.39 16.39 -4.79
CA PRO A 153 -8.01 16.99 -5.97
C PRO A 153 -7.13 16.77 -7.21
N ARG A 154 -7.75 16.30 -8.30
CA ARG A 154 -7.03 15.86 -9.51
C ARG A 154 -6.28 16.99 -10.24
N LYS A 155 -6.76 18.24 -10.15
CA LYS A 155 -6.31 19.35 -11.02
C LYS A 155 -5.55 20.49 -10.33
N LYS A 156 -5.59 20.62 -9.00
CA LYS A 156 -4.92 21.74 -8.30
C LYS A 156 -3.48 21.38 -7.89
N PRO A 157 -2.51 22.32 -7.97
CA PRO A 157 -1.19 22.15 -7.36
C PRO A 157 -1.36 21.87 -5.86
N PHE A 158 -0.63 20.90 -5.32
CA PHE A 158 -0.82 20.50 -3.93
C PHE A 158 -0.13 21.48 -2.97
N SER A 159 0.91 22.18 -3.46
CA SER A 159 1.63 23.25 -2.77
C SER A 159 0.74 24.41 -2.30
N GLU A 160 -0.36 24.69 -3.00
CA GLU A 160 -1.29 25.78 -2.70
C GLU A 160 -2.38 25.40 -1.68
N ILE A 161 -2.49 24.10 -1.37
CA ILE A 161 -3.53 23.64 -0.45
C ILE A 161 -3.13 24.00 0.98
N LYS A 162 -3.93 24.86 1.61
CA LYS A 162 -3.81 25.15 3.03
C LYS A 162 -4.05 23.84 3.80
N ILE A 163 -3.00 23.33 4.43
CA ILE A 163 -3.07 22.14 5.27
C ILE A 163 -3.72 22.55 6.59
N ASN A 164 -5.05 22.46 6.62
CA ASN A 164 -5.83 22.77 7.79
C ASN A 164 -5.95 21.48 8.63
N ASN A 165 -5.79 21.56 9.95
CA ASN A 165 -5.80 20.43 10.90
C ASN A 165 -7.09 19.58 10.95
N LYS A 166 -7.99 19.67 9.96
CA LYS A 166 -9.28 18.98 9.95
C LYS A 166 -9.48 18.19 8.65
N LYS A 167 -9.35 16.87 8.79
CA LYS A 167 -9.78 15.79 7.89
C LYS A 167 -9.02 15.71 6.55
N GLY A 168 -8.71 14.48 6.13
CA GLY A 168 -8.16 14.19 4.79
C GLY A 168 -6.64 14.04 4.69
N TYR A 169 -5.88 14.30 5.76
CA TYR A 169 -4.41 14.21 5.77
C TYR A 169 -3.88 13.17 6.76
N SER A 170 -2.78 12.53 6.38
CA SER A 170 -1.87 11.87 7.31
C SER A 170 -0.51 12.55 7.32
N PHE A 171 0.06 12.60 8.51
CA PHE A 171 1.35 13.22 8.78
C PHE A 171 2.35 12.11 9.08
N TYR A 172 3.50 12.13 8.41
CA TYR A 172 4.61 11.23 8.71
C TYR A 172 5.87 12.02 9.01
N VAL A 173 6.56 11.70 10.10
CA VAL A 173 7.78 12.39 10.51
C VAL A 173 8.99 11.50 10.20
N LYS A 174 10.07 12.09 9.69
CA LYS A 174 11.34 11.38 9.48
C LYS A 174 11.81 10.77 10.79
N GLN A 175 12.25 9.52 10.70
CA GLN A 175 12.93 8.80 11.76
C GLN A 175 14.16 8.14 11.16
N LYS A 176 15.32 8.61 11.60
CA LYS A 176 16.59 7.99 11.25
C LYS A 176 16.68 6.61 11.91
N VAL A 177 17.15 5.64 11.15
CA VAL A 177 17.40 4.27 11.60
C VAL A 177 18.70 3.80 10.94
N ASP A 178 19.64 3.28 11.73
CA ASP A 178 20.98 2.92 11.22
C ASP A 178 21.03 1.53 10.56
N THR A 179 19.89 0.84 10.49
CA THR A 179 19.79 -0.58 10.10
C THR A 179 19.10 -0.78 8.76
N LEU A 180 18.96 0.25 7.91
CA LEU A 180 18.24 0.12 6.63
C LEU A 180 18.90 -0.85 5.66
N ILE A 181 18.30 -2.01 5.51
CA ILE A 181 18.71 -3.08 4.60
C ILE A 181 17.52 -3.59 3.78
N GLY A 182 17.77 -4.47 2.81
CA GLY A 182 16.72 -5.04 1.96
C GLY A 182 16.31 -4.12 0.80
N LYS A 183 15.87 -4.75 -0.28
CA LYS A 183 15.50 -4.09 -1.53
C LYS A 183 14.08 -4.50 -1.93
N PRO A 184 13.29 -3.60 -2.53
CA PRO A 184 11.99 -3.97 -3.07
C PRO A 184 12.18 -4.84 -4.32
N ASP A 185 11.31 -5.83 -4.47
CA ASP A 185 11.39 -6.88 -5.50
C ASP A 185 10.18 -6.90 -6.45
N TRP A 186 9.31 -5.90 -6.36
CA TRP A 186 8.12 -5.71 -7.20
C TRP A 186 8.29 -4.64 -8.28
#